data_AF-A0A2G9ZSL8-F1
#
_entry.id   AF-A0A2G9ZSL8-F1
#
_cell.length_a   1.000
_cell.length_b   1.000
_cell.length_c   1.000
_cell.angle_alpha   90.00
_cell.angle_beta   90.00
_cell.angle_gamma   90.00
#
_symmetry.space_group_name_H-M   'P 1'
#
loop_
_entity.id
_entity.type
_entity.pdbx_description
1 polymer ?
#
loop_
_entity_poly.entity_id
_entity_poly.type
_entity_poly.pdbx_seq_one_letter_code
_entity_poly.pdbx_strand_id
1 'polypeptide(L)'
;MAAKIIAIEEQDGPFQAILQRTMRMVPDRQRKDKNLQRLIAFRLRQDGEAETNAYLIKKIREIIQCSYTGSWYDYLKSDVEEKACKPKDRNDSPPDVA
;
A
#
# COMPACT_ATOMS: atom_id res chain seq x y z
N MET A 1 -33.39 -0.38 -0.46
CA MET A 1 -32.74 -0.65 0.83
C MET A 1 -31.24 -0.54 0.62
N ALA A 2 -30.66 0.65 0.87
CA ALA A 2 -29.23 0.88 0.69
C ALA A 2 -28.50 0.25 1.87
N ALA A 3 -27.69 -0.79 1.61
CA ALA A 3 -26.80 -1.34 2.61
C ALA A 3 -25.95 -0.19 3.16
N LYS A 4 -26.03 0.05 4.47
CA LYS A 4 -25.13 0.97 5.17
C LYS A 4 -23.72 0.53 4.81
N ILE A 5 -23.06 1.27 3.92
CA ILE A 5 -21.62 1.19 3.72
C ILE A 5 -21.07 1.69 5.04
N ILE A 6 -20.85 0.77 5.99
CA ILE A 6 -20.28 1.11 7.28
C ILE A 6 -18.89 1.61 6.95
N ALA A 7 -18.68 2.92 7.06
CA ALA A 7 -17.38 3.55 6.93
C ALA A 7 -16.52 2.96 8.06
N ILE A 8 -15.73 1.94 7.73
CA ILE A 8 -14.91 1.20 8.71
C ILE A 8 -13.89 2.15 9.37
N GLU A 9 -13.56 3.24 8.69
CA GLU A 9 -12.75 4.37 9.18
C GLU A 9 -13.42 5.20 10.30
N GLU A 10 -14.74 5.15 10.44
CA GLU A 10 -15.53 5.87 11.47
C GLU A 10 -15.96 4.95 12.62
N GLN A 11 -15.50 3.69 12.64
CA GLN A 11 -15.69 2.82 13.80
C GLN A 11 -14.69 3.19 14.91
N ASP A 12 -15.19 3.83 15.96
CA ASP A 12 -14.45 4.04 17.21
C ASP A 12 -14.16 2.67 17.88
N GLY A 13 -12.89 2.43 18.24
CA GLY A 13 -12.49 1.20 18.92
C GLY A 13 -11.04 0.76 18.68
N PRO A 14 -10.66 -0.47 19.10
CA PRO A 14 -9.30 -0.99 18.92
C PRO A 14 -8.85 -1.03 17.45
N PHE A 15 -9.82 -1.14 16.54
CA PHE A 15 -9.59 -1.11 15.10
C PHE A 15 -9.00 0.23 14.62
N GLN A 16 -9.46 1.35 15.19
CA GLN A 16 -8.94 2.69 14.87
C GLN A 16 -7.48 2.83 15.32
N ALA A 17 -7.14 2.27 16.49
CA ALA A 17 -5.77 2.29 17.00
C ALA A 17 -4.82 1.45 16.11
N ILE A 18 -5.28 0.30 15.63
CA ILE A 18 -4.53 -0.53 14.67
C ILE A 18 -4.36 0.22 13.35
N LEU A 19 -5.44 0.78 12.79
CA LEU A 19 -5.38 1.57 11.57
C LEU A 19 -4.39 2.74 11.70
N GLN A 20 -4.44 3.50 12.80
CA GLN A 20 -3.48 4.59 13.03
C GLN A 20 -2.03 4.11 13.09
N ARG A 21 -1.77 2.93 13.69
CA ARG A 21 -0.42 2.34 13.71
C ARG A 21 0.02 1.92 12.31
N THR A 22 -0.85 1.22 11.58
CA THR A 22 -0.57 0.78 10.20
C THR A 22 -0.34 1.98 9.27
N MET A 23 -1.10 3.07 9.42
CA MET A 23 -0.92 4.31 8.67
C MET A 23 0.43 4.99 8.91
N ARG A 24 1.18 4.67 9.97
CA ARG A 24 2.54 5.18 10.17
C ARG A 24 3.54 4.67 9.14
N MET A 25 3.26 3.52 8.52
CA MET A 25 4.09 2.97 7.44
C MET A 25 3.89 3.69 6.10
N VAL A 26 2.80 4.44 5.95
CA VAL A 26 2.50 5.24 4.76
C VAL A 26 3.19 6.61 4.86
N PRO A 27 3.69 7.16 3.74
CA PRO A 27 4.28 8.51 3.68
C PRO A 27 3.32 9.58 4.17
N ASP A 28 3.84 10.55 4.93
CA ASP A 28 3.04 11.62 5.55
C ASP A 28 2.13 12.35 4.57
N ARG A 29 2.61 12.59 3.34
CA ARG A 29 1.86 13.26 2.26
C ARG A 29 0.56 12.54 1.91
N GLN A 30 0.52 11.23 2.09
CA GLN A 30 -0.61 10.37 1.69
C GLN A 30 -1.40 9.85 2.89
N ARG A 31 -0.93 10.06 4.12
CA ARG A 31 -1.64 9.60 5.33
C ARG A 31 -3.04 10.16 5.48
N LYS A 32 -3.34 11.32 4.89
CA LYS A 32 -4.66 11.98 4.96
C LYS A 32 -5.60 11.59 3.81
N ASP A 33 -5.14 10.76 2.86
CA ASP A 33 -5.99 10.29 1.78
C ASP A 33 -7.03 9.30 2.34
N LYS A 34 -8.30 9.71 2.30
CA LYS A 34 -9.42 8.89 2.77
C LYS A 34 -9.57 7.59 1.99
N ASN A 35 -9.29 7.59 0.69
CA ASN A 35 -9.41 6.37 -0.11
C ASN A 35 -8.35 5.34 0.28
N LEU A 36 -7.13 5.81 0.58
CA LEU A 36 -6.05 4.97 1.09
C LEU A 36 -6.37 4.44 2.49
N GLN A 37 -6.88 5.29 3.39
CA GLN A 37 -7.33 4.88 4.72
C GLN A 37 -8.41 3.80 4.65
N ARG A 38 -9.42 3.96 3.77
CA ARG A 38 -10.47 2.96 3.53
C ARG A 38 -9.91 1.64 3.03
N LEU A 39 -8.97 1.69 2.09
CA LEU A 39 -8.35 0.49 1.53
C LEU A 39 -7.58 -0.29 2.60
N ILE A 40 -6.79 0.42 3.41
CA ILE A 40 -6.02 -0.21 4.49
C ILE A 40 -6.96 -0.72 5.59
N ALA A 41 -7.98 0.04 5.96
CA ALA A 41 -9.02 -0.40 6.89
C ALA A 41 -9.76 -1.64 6.38
N PHE A 42 -10.04 -1.72 5.08
CA PHE A 42 -10.66 -2.89 4.50
C PHE A 42 -9.76 -4.13 4.61
N ARG A 43 -8.48 -4.01 4.23
CA ARG A 43 -7.48 -5.10 4.36
C ARG A 43 -7.27 -5.51 5.81
N LEU A 44 -7.13 -4.57 6.74
CA LEU A 44 -6.99 -4.87 8.17
C LEU A 44 -8.17 -5.69 8.71
N ARG A 45 -9.38 -5.43 8.22
CA ARG A 45 -10.57 -6.18 8.63
C ARG A 45 -10.65 -7.56 7.98
N GLN A 46 -10.22 -7.69 6.72
CA GLN A 46 -10.33 -8.93 5.96
C GLN A 46 -9.17 -9.90 6.25
N ASP A 47 -7.94 -9.40 6.18
CA ASP A 47 -6.71 -10.19 6.24
C ASP A 47 -6.10 -10.20 7.66
N GLY A 48 -6.46 -9.21 8.49
CA GLY A 48 -5.88 -9.02 9.81
C GLY A 48 -4.60 -8.16 9.81
N GLU A 49 -4.15 -7.78 11.01
CA GLU A 49 -3.03 -6.85 11.19
C GLU A 49 -1.70 -7.40 10.65
N ALA A 50 -1.38 -8.67 10.95
CA ALA A 50 -0.11 -9.27 10.56
C ALA A 50 0.07 -9.34 9.04
N GLU A 51 -0.93 -9.86 8.33
CA GLU A 51 -0.92 -9.99 6.87
C GLU A 51 -0.95 -8.62 6.18
N THR A 52 -1.76 -7.69 6.68
CA THR A 52 -1.79 -6.32 6.13
C THR A 52 -0.43 -5.63 6.29
N ASN A 53 0.23 -5.80 7.44
CA ASN A 53 1.57 -5.24 7.67
C ASN A 53 2.61 -5.88 6.75
N ALA A 54 2.61 -7.20 6.59
CA ALA A 54 3.51 -7.90 5.68
C ALA A 54 3.32 -7.45 4.23
N TYR A 55 2.06 -7.31 3.78
CA TYR A 55 1.70 -6.80 2.47
C TYR A 55 2.21 -5.38 2.26
N LEU A 56 1.98 -4.47 3.21
CA LEU A 56 2.45 -3.09 3.11
C LEU A 56 3.98 -3.01 3.06
N ILE A 57 4.70 -3.78 3.88
CA ILE A 57 6.17 -3.84 3.84
C ILE A 57 6.66 -4.27 2.45
N LYS A 58 6.05 -5.31 1.86
CA LYS A 58 6.39 -5.75 0.49
C LYS A 58 6.17 -4.63 -0.52
N LYS A 59 5.01 -3.97 -0.49
CA LYS A 59 4.65 -2.88 -1.41
C LYS A 59 5.54 -1.66 -1.25
N ILE A 60 5.93 -1.32 -0.02
CA ILE A 60 6.88 -0.23 0.27
C ILE A 60 8.22 -0.50 -0.40
N ARG A 61 8.74 -1.73 -0.28
CA ARG A 61 9.99 -2.12 -0.92
C ARG A 61 9.90 -1.99 -2.44
N GLU A 62 8.80 -2.44 -3.04
CA GLU A 62 8.55 -2.31 -4.49
C GLU A 62 8.51 -0.83 -4.93
N ILE A 63 7.75 0.02 -4.22
CA ILE A 63 7.65 1.46 -4.48
C ILE A 63 9.03 2.14 -4.43
N ILE A 64 9.84 1.82 -3.41
CA ILE A 64 11.21 2.35 -3.27
C ILE A 64 12.09 1.88 -4.43
N GLN A 65 12.07 0.58 -4.76
CA GLN A 65 12.87 0.02 -5.85
C GLN A 65 12.53 0.67 -7.20
N CYS A 66 11.26 1.00 -7.42
CA CYS A 66 10.79 1.58 -8.68
C CYS A 66 10.74 3.11 -8.68
N SER A 67 11.15 3.75 -7.57
CA SER A 67 11.06 5.21 -7.40
C SER A 67 9.67 5.76 -7.75
N TYR A 68 8.61 5.05 -7.35
CA TYR A 68 7.25 5.43 -7.69
C TYR A 68 6.84 6.71 -6.92
N THR A 69 6.37 7.72 -7.67
CA THR A 69 6.01 9.04 -7.14
C THR A 69 4.51 9.31 -7.10
N GLY A 70 3.69 8.37 -7.57
CA GLY A 70 2.24 8.52 -7.64
C GLY A 70 1.50 8.22 -6.34
N SER A 71 0.17 8.12 -6.44
CA SER A 71 -0.69 7.80 -5.30
C SER A 71 -0.56 6.32 -4.90
N TRP A 72 -0.32 6.08 -3.62
CA TRP A 72 -0.32 4.75 -3.03
C TRP A 72 -1.71 4.13 -3.09
N TYR A 73 -2.78 4.92 -3.03
CA TYR A 73 -4.12 4.36 -3.24
C TYR A 73 -4.21 3.70 -4.62
N ASP A 74 -3.80 4.40 -5.68
CA ASP A 74 -3.85 3.87 -7.05
C ASP A 74 -2.90 2.67 -7.24
N TYR A 75 -1.73 2.74 -6.59
CA TYR A 75 -0.76 1.65 -6.59
C TYR A 75 -1.28 0.38 -5.90
N LEU A 76 -1.88 0.52 -4.72
CA LEU A 76 -2.37 -0.61 -3.92
C LEU A 76 -3.74 -1.13 -4.38
N LYS A 77 -4.58 -0.27 -4.97
CA LYS A 77 -5.86 -0.64 -5.57
C LYS A 77 -5.67 -1.55 -6.79
N SER A 78 -4.61 -1.30 -7.55
CA SER A 78 -4.30 -2.05 -8.75
C SER A 78 -3.57 -3.33 -8.35
N ASP A 79 -4.29 -4.33 -7.81
CA ASP A 79 -3.76 -5.70 -7.64
C ASP A 79 -3.43 -6.39 -8.98
N VAL A 80 -3.56 -5.69 -10.11
CA VAL A 80 -3.13 -6.13 -11.43
C VAL A 80 -1.63 -5.89 -11.56
N GLU A 81 -0.88 -6.98 -11.55
CA GLU A 81 0.58 -7.15 -11.55
C GLU A 81 1.39 -6.41 -12.65
N GLU A 82 0.86 -5.45 -13.42
CA GLU A 82 1.41 -5.21 -14.76
C GLU A 82 2.02 -3.86 -15.13
N LYS A 83 1.95 -2.75 -14.35
CA LYS A 83 2.28 -1.44 -14.99
C LYS A 83 3.25 -0.45 -14.37
N ALA A 84 3.64 -0.54 -13.09
CA ALA A 84 4.44 0.54 -12.50
C ALA A 84 5.90 0.17 -12.19
N CYS A 85 6.19 -1.11 -11.96
CA CYS A 85 7.51 -1.60 -11.59
C CYS A 85 8.06 -2.51 -12.68
N LYS A 86 8.50 -1.94 -13.82
CA LYS A 86 9.49 -2.68 -14.60
C LYS A 86 10.80 -2.57 -13.81
N PRO A 87 11.36 -3.66 -13.27
CA PRO A 87 12.74 -3.60 -12.82
C PRO A 87 13.56 -3.06 -13.99
N LYS A 88 14.38 -2.03 -13.76
CA LYS A 88 15.47 -1.77 -14.70
C LYS A 88 16.28 -3.04 -14.68
N ASP A 89 16.22 -3.83 -15.76
CA ASP A 89 17.21 -4.87 -16.00
C ASP A 89 18.56 -4.21 -15.79
N ARG A 90 19.27 -4.64 -14.75
CA ARG A 90 20.70 -4.38 -14.65
C ARG A 90 21.35 -5.26 -15.71
N ASN A 91 21.18 -4.91 -16.97
CA ASN A 91 22.13 -5.25 -18.02
C ASN A 91 23.37 -4.37 -17.82
N ASP A 92 24.01 -4.51 -16.66
CA ASP A 92 25.44 -4.25 -16.54
C ASP A 92 26.12 -5.53 -17.02
N SER A 93 26.05 -5.78 -18.34
CA SER A 93 27.02 -6.64 -18.98
C SER A 93 28.40 -6.03 -18.67
N PRO A 94 29.36 -6.78 -18.10
CA PRO A 94 30.71 -6.27 -17.96
C PRO A 94 31.21 -5.84 -19.34
N PRO A 95 31.95 -4.72 -19.48
CA PRO A 95 32.57 -4.41 -20.75
C PRO A 95 33.51 -5.57 -21.10
N ASP A 96 33.29 -6.17 -22.27
CA ASP A 96 34.24 -7.11 -22.87
C ASP A 96 35.59 -6.38 -22.95
N VAL A 97 36.56 -6.85 -22.16
CA VAL A 97 37.94 -6.39 -22.25
C VAL A 97 38.54 -7.12 -23.44
N ALA A 98 38.78 -6.36 -24.50
CA ALA A 98 39.38 -6.77 -25.77
C ALA A 98 40.80 -7.36 -25.62
#